data_AF-V4M6U1-F1
#
_entry.id   AF-V4M6U1-F1
#
_cell.length_a   1.000
_cell.length_b   1.000
_cell.length_c   1.000
_cell.angle_alpha   90.00
_cell.angle_beta   90.00
_cell.angle_gamma   90.00
#
_symmetry.space_group_name_H-M   'P 1'
#
loop_
_entity.id
_entity.type
_entity.pdbx_description
1 polymer ?
#
loop_
_entity_poly.entity_id
_entity_poly.type
_entity_poly.pdbx_seq_one_letter_code
_entity_poly.pdbx_strand_id
1 'polypeptide(L)'
;MNHLRVFLLIFFLVFGLYEAKHPNRIVVNNQFGSDKEYYFDNLEVYRNGIIIRSGQLRQWTARLDGIYFTRDYSKPVGHVLDWKSTKI
;
A
#
# COMPACT_ATOMS: atom_id res chain seq x y z
N MET A 1 -6.70 40.23 1.07
CA MET A 1 -6.21 38.85 0.90
C MET A 1 -7.30 37.93 1.41
N ASN A 2 -7.97 37.16 0.56
CA ASN A 2 -9.21 36.46 0.96
C ASN A 2 -8.91 35.45 2.08
N HIS A 3 -9.51 35.65 3.25
CA HIS A 3 -9.32 34.82 4.44
C HIS A 3 -9.55 33.32 4.16
N LEU A 4 -10.47 33.00 3.25
CA LEU A 4 -10.72 31.63 2.79
C LEU A 4 -9.49 30.97 2.14
N ARG A 5 -8.72 31.70 1.33
CA ARG A 5 -7.51 31.16 0.68
C ARG A 5 -6.42 30.87 1.70
N VAL A 6 -6.25 31.76 2.69
CA VAL A 6 -5.29 31.58 3.78
C VAL A 6 -5.69 30.40 4.66
N PHE A 7 -6.98 30.27 5.00
CA PHE A 7 -7.50 29.15 5.77
C PHE A 7 -7.27 27.81 5.06
N LEU A 8 -7.58 27.71 3.77
CA LEU A 8 -7.36 26.50 2.99
C LEU A 8 -5.87 26.14 2.91
N LEU A 9 -4.99 27.12 2.69
CA LEU A 9 -3.55 26.88 2.69
C LEU A 9 -3.07 26.31 4.03
N ILE A 10 -3.47 26.91 5.15
CA ILE A 10 -3.10 26.42 6.49
C ILE A 10 -3.67 25.02 6.72
N PHE A 11 -4.92 24.78 6.33
CA PHE A 11 -5.56 23.46 6.44
C PHE A 11 -4.78 22.40 5.67
N PHE A 12 -4.45 22.62 4.39
CA PHE A 12 -3.68 21.68 3.60
C PHE A 12 -2.23 21.51 4.08
N LEU A 13 -1.60 22.57 4.60
CA LEU A 13 -0.25 22.49 5.18
C LEU A 13 -0.24 21.65 6.46
N VAL A 14 -1.21 21.86 7.35
CA VAL A 14 -1.35 21.09 8.59
C VAL A 14 -1.69 19.63 8.30
N PHE A 15 -2.68 19.37 7.44
CA PHE A 15 -3.03 18.01 7.04
C PHE A 15 -1.88 17.29 6.31
N GLY A 16 -1.22 17.97 5.36
CA GLY A 16 -0.12 17.41 4.58
C GLY A 16 1.13 17.10 5.42
N LEU A 17 1.53 18.00 6.34
CA LEU A 17 2.67 17.78 7.23
C LEU A 17 2.39 16.67 8.27
N TYR A 18 1.15 16.55 8.74
CA TYR A 18 0.77 15.51 9.70
C TYR A 18 0.73 14.12 9.04
N GLU A 19 0.20 14.00 7.83
CA GLU A 19 0.23 12.79 7.00
C GLU A 19 1.67 12.30 6.72
N ALA A 20 2.62 13.22 6.63
CA ALA A 20 4.04 12.94 6.37
C ALA A 20 4.81 12.40 7.59
N LYS A 21 4.27 12.52 8.80
CA LYS A 21 4.90 12.04 10.05
C LYS A 21 4.71 10.53 10.20
N HIS A 22 5.39 9.78 9.34
CA HIS A 22 5.60 8.33 9.34
C HIS A 22 4.41 7.49 9.85
N PRO A 23 3.35 7.32 9.04
CA PRO A 23 2.31 6.35 9.36
C PRO A 23 2.94 4.97 9.43
N ASN A 24 2.69 4.25 10.53
CA ASN A 24 3.06 2.84 10.68
C ASN A 24 2.65 2.09 9.41
N ARG A 25 3.64 1.60 8.66
CA ARG A 25 3.42 0.82 7.44
C ARG A 25 4.04 -0.55 7.58
N ILE A 26 3.44 -1.52 6.93
CA ILE A 26 3.99 -2.86 6.79
C ILE A 26 4.37 -3.01 5.33
N VAL A 27 5.64 -3.31 5.11
CA VAL A 27 6.22 -3.53 3.80
C VAL A 27 6.72 -4.97 3.75
N VAL A 28 6.40 -5.67 2.67
CA VAL A 28 6.81 -7.05 2.45
C VAL A 28 7.70 -7.10 1.21
N ASN A 29 8.81 -7.82 1.33
CA ASN A 29 9.62 -8.25 0.21
C ASN A 29 9.39 -9.74 0.05
N ASN A 30 9.02 -10.17 -1.16
CA ASN A 30 8.76 -11.58 -1.43
C ASN A 30 9.58 -12.04 -2.62
N GLN A 31 10.06 -13.28 -2.58
CA GLN A 31 10.85 -13.89 -3.62
C GLN A 31 10.63 -15.40 -3.65
N PHE A 32 10.63 -16.00 -4.84
CA PHE A 32 10.60 -17.45 -5.01
C PHE A 32 11.29 -17.86 -6.32
N GLY A 33 11.58 -19.16 -6.45
CA GLY A 33 12.42 -19.71 -7.51
C GLY A 33 13.91 -19.68 -7.17
N SER A 34 14.74 -20.32 -7.99
CA SER A 34 16.20 -20.30 -7.84
C SER A 34 16.72 -18.89 -8.08
N ASP A 35 17.68 -18.44 -7.27
CA ASP A 35 18.38 -17.15 -7.45
C ASP A 35 17.45 -15.92 -7.61
N LYS A 36 16.33 -15.91 -6.85
CA LYS A 36 15.31 -14.83 -6.91
C LYS A 36 14.71 -14.63 -8.30
N GLU A 37 14.49 -15.73 -9.02
CA GLU A 37 13.88 -15.72 -10.35
C GLU A 37 12.61 -14.87 -10.43
N TYR A 38 11.79 -14.90 -9.38
CA TYR A 38 10.63 -14.05 -9.23
C TYR A 38 10.67 -13.31 -7.91
N TYR A 39 10.44 -12.01 -7.94
CA TYR A 39 10.50 -11.18 -6.75
C TYR A 39 9.59 -9.97 -6.82
N PHE A 40 9.31 -9.42 -5.64
CA PHE A 40 8.68 -8.12 -5.50
C PHE A 40 9.28 -7.42 -4.28
N ASP A 41 9.89 -6.26 -4.54
CA ASP A 41 10.48 -5.43 -3.52
C ASP A 41 9.53 -4.30 -3.11
N ASN A 42 9.52 -4.01 -1.82
CA ASN A 42 8.82 -2.90 -1.19
C ASN A 42 7.30 -2.91 -1.43
N LEU A 43 6.66 -4.08 -1.36
CA LEU A 43 5.20 -4.16 -1.40
C LEU A 43 4.60 -3.58 -0.11
N GLU A 44 4.00 -2.40 -0.18
CA GLU A 44 3.30 -1.81 0.96
C GLU A 44 1.94 -2.49 1.16
N VAL A 45 1.88 -3.47 2.06
CA VAL A 45 0.67 -4.27 2.33
C VAL A 45 -0.28 -3.58 3.29
N TYR A 46 0.25 -2.68 4.13
CA TYR A 46 -0.53 -1.87 5.06
C TYR A 46 0.12 -0.50 5.26
N ARG A 47 -0.73 0.51 5.38
CA ARG A 47 -0.37 1.85 5.85
C ARG A 47 -1.44 2.33 6.82
N ASN A 48 -1.02 2.79 7.99
CA ASN A 48 -1.94 3.39 8.95
C ASN A 48 -2.53 4.69 8.39
N GLY A 49 -3.79 4.96 8.72
CA GLY A 49 -4.42 6.25 8.42
C GLY A 49 -4.36 7.18 9.64
N ILE A 50 -4.83 8.41 9.46
CA ILE A 50 -5.05 9.37 10.56
C ILE A 50 -5.99 8.77 11.62
N ILE A 51 -7.02 8.06 11.17
CA ILE A 51 -7.96 7.32 12.02
C ILE A 51 -7.51 5.85 12.08
N ILE A 52 -7.54 5.28 13.28
CA ILE A 52 -7.23 3.87 13.52
C ILE A 52 -8.05 3.00 12.57
N ARG A 53 -7.36 2.17 11.78
CA ARG A 53 -7.97 1.23 10.84
C ARG A 53 -8.21 -0.10 11.54
N SER A 54 -9.38 -0.25 12.17
CA SER A 54 -9.84 -1.51 12.78
C SER A 54 -10.88 -2.21 11.89
N GLY A 55 -10.93 -3.54 11.94
CA GLY A 55 -11.92 -4.38 11.22
C GLY A 55 -11.77 -4.43 9.69
N GLN A 56 -10.79 -3.74 9.11
CA GLN A 56 -10.58 -3.69 7.67
C GLN A 56 -9.79 -4.90 7.16
N LEU A 57 -10.35 -5.65 6.21
CA LEU A 57 -9.62 -6.69 5.49
C LEU A 57 -8.58 -6.07 4.54
N ARG A 58 -7.38 -6.64 4.53
CA ARG A 58 -6.37 -6.48 3.48
C ARG A 58 -5.71 -7.83 3.27
N GLN A 59 -6.23 -8.59 2.32
CA GLN A 59 -5.68 -9.90 2.00
C GLN A 59 -4.79 -9.77 0.77
N TRP A 60 -3.51 -10.03 0.97
CA TRP A 60 -2.51 -10.14 -0.10
C TRP A 60 -2.18 -11.61 -0.29
N THR A 61 -2.12 -12.06 -1.54
CA THR A 61 -1.84 -13.47 -1.86
C THR A 61 -0.82 -13.53 -2.99
N ALA A 62 0.32 -14.14 -2.72
CA ALA A 62 1.31 -14.48 -3.73
C ALA A 62 0.89 -15.77 -4.43
N ARG A 63 0.78 -15.74 -5.76
CA ARG A 63 0.52 -16.91 -6.61
C ARG A 63 1.66 -17.06 -7.62
N LEU A 64 1.65 -18.16 -8.38
CA LEU A 64 2.69 -18.45 -9.37
C LEU A 64 2.78 -17.38 -10.47
N ASP A 65 1.64 -16.83 -10.86
CA ASP A 65 1.48 -15.86 -11.95
C ASP A 65 1.58 -14.40 -11.49
N GLY A 66 1.33 -14.11 -10.21
CA GLY A 66 1.43 -12.74 -9.71
C GLY A 66 0.95 -12.57 -8.28
N ILE A 67 0.74 -11.31 -7.91
CA ILE A 67 0.27 -10.88 -6.60
C ILE A 67 -1.19 -10.47 -6.73
N TYR A 68 -1.98 -10.98 -5.79
CA TYR A 68 -3.42 -10.79 -5.74
C TYR A 68 -3.82 -10.03 -4.47
N PHE A 69 -4.91 -9.27 -4.54
CA PHE A 69 -5.38 -8.43 -3.46
C PHE A 69 -6.91 -8.37 -3.37
N THR A 70 -7.43 -8.28 -2.14
CA THR A 70 -8.81 -7.83 -1.85
C THR A 70 -8.90 -7.07 -0.53
N ARG A 71 -9.91 -6.19 -0.43
CA ARG A 71 -10.35 -5.53 0.82
C ARG A 71 -11.76 -5.93 1.24
N ASP A 72 -12.38 -6.81 0.45
CA ASP A 72 -13.78 -7.18 0.59
C ASP A 72 -13.86 -8.63 1.03
N TYR A 73 -14.48 -8.88 2.18
CA TYR A 73 -14.66 -10.21 2.74
C TYR A 73 -15.51 -11.13 1.86
N SER A 74 -16.34 -10.57 0.98
CA SER A 74 -17.27 -11.30 0.12
C SER A 74 -16.72 -11.60 -1.28
N LYS A 75 -15.61 -10.97 -1.67
CA LYS A 75 -15.05 -11.08 -3.02
C LYS A 75 -13.77 -11.91 -3.04
N PRO A 76 -13.54 -12.71 -4.09
CA PRO A 76 -12.26 -13.37 -4.26
C PRO A 76 -11.15 -12.34 -4.45
N VAL A 77 -9.91 -12.74 -4.16
CA VAL A 77 -8.73 -11.93 -4.46
C VAL A 77 -8.58 -11.74 -5.97
N GLY A 78 -8.34 -10.50 -6.40
CA GLY A 78 -8.10 -10.15 -7.81
C GLY A 78 -6.62 -9.94 -8.08
N HIS A 79 -6.17 -10.24 -9.30
CA HIS A 79 -4.78 -9.99 -9.72
C HIS A 79 -4.51 -8.48 -9.74
N VAL A 80 -3.38 -8.04 -9.19
CA VAL A 80 -3.03 -6.60 -9.10
C VAL A 80 -1.61 -6.27 -9.53
N LEU A 81 -0.66 -7.19 -9.42
CA LEU A 81 0.74 -6.93 -9.78
C LEU A 81 1.37 -8.21 -10.32
N ASP A 82 2.10 -8.09 -11.43
CA ASP A 82 2.95 -9.17 -11.94
C ASP A 82 4.25 -9.26 -11.13
N TRP A 83 4.87 -10.44 -11.14
CA TRP A 83 6.21 -10.61 -10.58
C TRP A 83 7.26 -9.87 -11.40
N LYS A 84 8.26 -9.31 -10.71
CA LYS A 84 9.52 -8.96 -11.38
C LYS A 84 10.32 -10.24 -11.59
N SER A 85 11.03 -10.34 -12.70
CA SER A 85 11.91 -11.48 -12.97
C SER A 85 13.33 -11.04 -13.26
N THR A 86 14.28 -11.87 -12.85
CA THR A 86 15.69 -11.75 -13.22
C THR A 86 16.01 -12.44 -14.54
N LYS A 87 15.09 -13.26 -15.07
CA LYS A 87 15.18 -13.84 -16.41
C LYS A 87 14.54 -12.86 -17.40
N ILE A 88 15.37 -12.31 -18.28
CA ILE A 88 14.97 -11.45 -19.41
C ILE A 88 14.45 -12.32 -20.55
#